data_AF-A0A422P1K8-F1
#
_entry.id   AF-A0A422P1K8-F1
#
_cell.length_a   1.000
_cell.length_b   1.000
_cell.length_c   1.000
_cell.angle_alpha   90.00
_cell.angle_beta   90.00
_cell.angle_gamma   90.00
#
_symmetry.space_group_name_H-M   'P 1'
#
loop_
_entity.id
_entity.type
_entity.pdbx_description
1 polymer ?
#
loop_
_entity_poly.entity_id
_entity_poly.type
_entity_poly.pdbx_seq_one_letter_code
_entity_poly.pdbx_strand_id
1 'polypeptide(L)'
;MEMAEPGIASVPVNPKVGLVDAMEEEHVVHYSVQEELPRTYLHLGFRGIFDVVCQRTVVLVVLLLIQSLSQFILEMYEGLISRHVIIPMFLTMIIGAGGNAGNQSAVRCITGLTTREFRRSDFLLVLRKEVLCGLIISSLLTLVGFARVYYFYWGQFYSTIAISLSLFCVITISVLFGTTLPFLFQFVGINREHAAPCIQVLMDITGVFITCFLCSLVIPSSESSGGNSGK
;
A
#
# COMPACT_ATOMS: atom_id res chain seq x y z
N MET A 1 2.88 -40.53 -74.45
CA MET A 1 2.23 -41.85 -74.30
C MET A 1 2.65 -42.32 -72.92
N GLU A 2 1.84 -42.44 -71.88
CA GLU A 2 0.39 -42.57 -71.70
C GLU A 2 0.15 -42.34 -70.17
N MET A 3 -0.74 -41.42 -69.79
CA MET A 3 -1.97 -41.64 -68.98
C MET A 3 -1.84 -42.16 -67.53
N ALA A 4 -2.22 -41.27 -66.60
CA ALA A 4 -3.03 -41.36 -65.37
C ALA A 4 -3.26 -42.68 -64.55
N GLU A 5 -2.98 -42.57 -63.23
CA GLU A 5 -3.77 -42.89 -61.99
C GLU A 5 -4.25 -44.32 -61.67
N PRO A 6 -4.71 -44.66 -60.43
CA PRO A 6 -4.62 -44.03 -59.07
C PRO A 6 -4.31 -45.05 -57.93
N GLY A 7 -4.30 -44.61 -56.65
CA GLY A 7 -4.52 -45.53 -55.51
C GLY A 7 -4.01 -45.05 -54.15
N ILE A 8 -4.83 -44.32 -53.41
CA ILE A 8 -4.57 -43.91 -52.02
C ILE A 8 -4.92 -45.08 -51.09
N ALA A 9 -3.95 -45.59 -50.32
CA ALA A 9 -4.18 -46.51 -49.21
C ALA A 9 -3.42 -46.03 -47.97
N SER A 10 -4.15 -45.93 -46.87
CA SER A 10 -3.78 -45.31 -45.59
C SER A 10 -2.60 -45.98 -44.89
N VAL A 11 -1.60 -45.17 -44.53
CA VAL A 11 -0.44 -45.57 -43.71
C VAL A 11 -0.85 -45.60 -42.23
N PRO A 12 -0.58 -46.68 -41.47
CA PRO A 12 -0.77 -46.67 -40.03
C PRO A 12 0.42 -45.98 -39.35
N VAL A 13 0.14 -45.02 -38.47
CA VAL A 13 1.16 -44.36 -37.64
C VAL A 13 1.42 -45.21 -36.41
N ASN A 14 2.62 -45.81 -36.35
CA ASN A 14 3.32 -45.99 -35.09
C ASN A 14 4.83 -46.01 -35.37
N PRO A 15 5.58 -45.11 -34.74
CA PRO A 15 6.81 -45.59 -34.14
C PRO A 15 7.12 -44.90 -32.81
N LYS A 16 7.46 -45.70 -31.80
CA LYS A 16 8.53 -45.32 -30.88
C LYS A 16 9.86 -45.71 -31.55
N VAL A 17 10.84 -44.81 -31.45
CA VAL A 17 12.31 -45.00 -31.36
C VAL A 17 13.10 -44.12 -32.35
N GLY A 18 14.09 -43.41 -31.78
CA GLY A 18 15.22 -42.74 -32.46
C GLY A 18 15.03 -41.24 -32.55
N LEU A 19 15.31 -40.46 -31.49
CA LEU A 19 16.62 -40.01 -31.01
C LEU A 19 17.45 -39.28 -32.09
N VAL A 20 17.82 -38.04 -31.75
CA VAL A 20 18.82 -37.12 -32.33
C VAL A 20 18.61 -36.60 -33.76
N ASP A 21 18.05 -35.39 -33.87
CA ASP A 21 18.81 -34.17 -34.22
C ASP A 21 17.89 -33.12 -34.85
N ALA A 22 17.51 -32.12 -34.05
CA ALA A 22 17.22 -30.76 -34.51
C ALA A 22 17.12 -29.87 -33.27
N MET A 23 18.27 -29.33 -32.85
CA MET A 23 18.35 -28.23 -31.91
C MET A 23 17.74 -26.99 -32.57
N GLU A 24 16.48 -26.69 -32.26
CA GLU A 24 15.97 -25.32 -32.30
C GLU A 24 16.00 -24.78 -30.87
N GLU A 25 16.98 -23.91 -30.60
CA GLU A 25 17.05 -23.10 -29.40
C GLU A 25 15.88 -22.11 -29.38
N GLU A 26 14.75 -22.51 -28.80
CA GLU A 26 13.81 -21.58 -28.21
C GLU A 26 14.08 -21.55 -26.70
N HIS A 27 14.90 -20.59 -26.27
CA HIS A 27 15.20 -20.37 -24.86
C HIS A 27 14.01 -19.69 -24.17
N VAL A 28 12.91 -20.44 -24.03
CA VAL A 28 11.77 -20.10 -23.17
C VAL A 28 12.24 -20.30 -21.74
N VAL A 29 12.62 -19.21 -21.09
CA VAL A 29 12.93 -19.19 -19.65
C VAL A 29 11.65 -19.54 -18.91
N HIS A 30 11.50 -20.82 -18.55
CA HIS A 30 10.54 -21.28 -17.56
C HIS A 30 10.86 -20.61 -16.22
N TYR A 31 10.26 -19.44 -15.95
CA TYR A 31 10.16 -18.91 -14.60
C TYR A 31 8.98 -19.57 -13.90
N SER A 32 9.12 -20.86 -13.60
CA SER A 32 8.26 -21.52 -12.62
C SER A 32 8.70 -21.09 -11.22
N VAL A 33 8.38 -19.85 -10.84
CA VAL A 33 8.13 -19.54 -9.43
C VAL A 33 6.64 -19.78 -9.22
N GLN A 34 6.28 -21.06 -9.28
CA GLN A 34 5.14 -21.53 -8.53
C GLN A 34 5.64 -21.50 -7.08
N GLU A 35 5.33 -20.44 -6.33
CA GLU A 35 5.24 -20.63 -4.87
C GLU A 35 4.34 -21.85 -4.70
N GLU A 36 4.89 -22.96 -4.20
CA GLU A 36 4.08 -24.03 -3.70
C GLU A 36 3.14 -23.38 -2.69
N LEU A 37 1.87 -23.19 -3.08
CA LEU A 37 0.80 -22.88 -2.13
C LEU A 37 1.02 -23.89 -1.00
N PRO A 38 1.35 -23.50 0.24
CA PRO A 38 1.69 -24.49 1.24
C PRO A 38 0.47 -25.38 1.39
N ARG A 39 0.56 -26.61 0.88
CA ARG A 39 -0.46 -27.67 1.04
C ARG A 39 -0.78 -27.88 2.53
N THR A 40 0.04 -27.31 3.41
CA THR A 40 -0.06 -27.22 4.87
C THR A 40 -1.22 -26.36 5.38
N TYR A 41 -1.56 -25.19 4.81
CA TYR A 41 -2.56 -24.30 5.43
C TYR A 41 -3.97 -24.90 5.49
N LEU A 42 -4.41 -25.54 4.41
CA LEU A 42 -5.72 -26.21 4.33
C LEU A 42 -5.81 -27.49 5.18
N HIS A 43 -4.68 -28.02 5.64
CA HIS A 43 -4.59 -29.21 6.48
C HIS A 43 -3.97 -28.92 7.87
N LEU A 44 -4.03 -27.66 8.32
CA LEU A 44 -3.57 -27.25 9.65
C LEU A 44 -4.40 -27.95 10.74
N GLY A 45 -3.78 -28.90 11.44
CA GLY A 45 -4.33 -29.41 12.70
C GLY A 45 -4.30 -28.35 13.81
N PHE A 46 -4.96 -28.62 14.94
CA PHE A 46 -5.02 -27.70 16.09
C PHE A 46 -3.67 -27.13 16.52
N ARG A 47 -2.61 -27.95 16.50
CA ARG A 47 -1.24 -27.53 16.84
C ARG A 47 -0.68 -26.51 15.85
N GLY A 48 -0.92 -26.69 14.56
CA GLY A 48 -0.47 -25.73 13.54
C GLY A 48 -1.24 -24.41 13.60
N ILE A 49 -2.55 -24.45 13.90
CA ILE A 49 -3.33 -23.23 14.15
C ILE A 49 -2.73 -22.45 15.32
N PHE A 50 -2.38 -23.14 16.41
CA PHE A 50 -1.75 -22.52 17.56
C PHE A 50 -0.41 -21.86 17.21
N ASP A 51 0.42 -22.53 16.41
CA ASP A 51 1.70 -21.96 15.95
C ASP A 51 1.50 -20.67 15.13
N VAL A 52 0.54 -20.67 14.18
CA VAL A 52 0.20 -19.48 13.39
C VAL A 52 -0.34 -18.35 14.27
N VAL A 53 -1.20 -18.67 15.26
CA VAL A 53 -1.73 -17.68 16.21
C VAL A 53 -0.59 -17.06 17.00
N CYS A 54 0.30 -17.86 17.59
CA CYS A 54 1.43 -17.33 18.36
C CYS A 54 2.31 -16.42 17.49
N GLN A 55 2.65 -16.85 16.28
CA GLN A 55 3.50 -16.06 15.38
C GLN A 55 2.84 -14.73 14.98
N ARG A 56 1.55 -14.74 14.61
CA ARG A 56 0.83 -13.52 14.23
C ARG A 56 0.57 -12.62 15.42
N THR A 57 0.16 -13.16 16.56
CA THR A 57 -0.13 -12.40 17.77
C THR A 57 1.10 -11.64 18.27
N VAL A 58 2.30 -12.24 18.26
CA VAL A 58 3.52 -11.53 18.66
C VAL A 58 3.76 -10.31 17.78
N VAL A 59 3.66 -10.46 16.46
CA VAL A 59 3.83 -9.33 15.52
C VAL A 59 2.73 -8.28 15.72
N LEU A 60 1.47 -8.69 15.83
CA LEU A 60 0.33 -7.78 16.02
C LEU A 60 0.40 -7.02 17.34
N VAL A 61 0.83 -7.66 18.43
CA VAL A 61 1.02 -7.00 19.73
C VAL A 61 2.13 -5.96 19.65
N VAL A 62 3.26 -6.28 19.01
CA VAL A 62 4.35 -5.30 18.83
C VAL A 62 3.87 -4.11 18.00
N LEU A 63 3.17 -4.36 16.89
CA LEU A 63 2.60 -3.29 16.06
C LEU A 63 1.60 -2.43 16.83
N LEU A 64 0.73 -3.05 17.63
CA LEU A 64 -0.25 -2.36 18.47
C LEU A 64 0.45 -1.43 19.49
N LEU A 65 1.47 -1.93 20.18
CA LEU A 65 2.21 -1.12 21.17
C LEU A 65 2.90 0.08 20.53
N ILE A 66 3.48 -0.10 19.33
CA ILE A 66 4.09 1.00 18.58
C ILE A 66 3.00 1.98 18.10
N GLN A 67 1.87 1.47 17.61
CA GLN A 67 0.74 2.29 17.16
C GLN A 67 0.14 3.13 18.30
N SER A 68 0.14 2.63 19.54
CA SER A 68 -0.30 3.38 20.72
C SER A 68 0.49 4.68 20.95
N LEU A 69 1.68 4.85 20.34
CA LEU A 69 2.43 6.11 20.40
C LEU A 69 1.67 7.29 19.81
N SER A 70 0.76 7.04 18.87
CA SER A 70 -0.12 8.07 18.30
C SER A 70 -1.02 8.72 19.36
N GLN A 71 -1.37 8.01 20.44
CA GLN A 71 -2.17 8.56 21.53
C GLN A 71 -1.45 9.69 22.25
N PHE A 72 -0.15 9.54 22.53
CA PHE A 72 0.63 10.61 23.17
C PHE A 72 0.67 11.90 22.33
N ILE A 73 0.62 11.75 21.00
CA ILE A 73 0.55 12.89 20.09
C ILE A 73 -0.81 13.58 20.22
N LEU A 74 -1.91 12.82 20.29
CA LEU A 74 -3.23 13.38 20.53
C LEU A 74 -3.32 14.10 21.88
N GLU A 75 -2.74 13.53 22.94
CA GLU A 75 -2.67 14.16 24.27
C GLU A 75 -1.91 15.49 24.23
N MET A 76 -0.79 15.56 23.50
CA MET A 76 -0.04 16.81 23.33
C MET A 76 -0.87 17.92 22.66
N TYR A 77 -1.85 17.56 21.83
CA TYR A 77 -2.76 18.48 21.14
C TYR A 77 -4.18 18.48 21.72
N GLU A 78 -4.38 17.99 22.97
CA GLU A 78 -5.70 17.89 23.60
C GLU A 78 -6.46 19.23 23.55
N GLY A 79 -5.80 20.32 23.92
CA GLY A 79 -6.41 21.65 23.90
C GLY A 79 -6.89 22.11 22.51
N LEU A 80 -6.23 21.68 21.44
CA LEU A 80 -6.67 21.95 20.06
C LEU A 80 -7.88 21.09 19.70
N ILE A 81 -7.82 19.79 20.03
CA ILE A 81 -8.82 18.78 19.70
C ILE A 81 -10.14 19.06 20.45
N SER A 82 -10.09 19.44 21.72
CA SER A 82 -11.27 19.79 22.52
C SER A 82 -12.01 21.01 21.97
N ARG A 83 -11.30 21.92 21.29
CA ARG A 83 -11.89 23.11 20.64
C ARG A 83 -12.40 22.82 19.23
N HIS A 84 -11.77 21.88 18.53
CA HIS A 84 -12.06 21.56 17.14
C HIS A 84 -12.31 20.06 16.97
N VAL A 85 -13.50 19.63 17.40
CA VAL A 85 -13.93 18.22 17.33
C VAL A 85 -13.96 17.69 15.88
N ILE A 86 -13.99 18.58 14.89
CA ILE A 86 -13.85 18.22 13.47
C ILE A 86 -12.53 17.49 13.17
N ILE A 87 -11.43 17.82 13.86
CA ILE A 87 -10.12 17.21 13.62
C ILE A 87 -10.14 15.68 13.81
N PRO A 88 -10.51 15.13 14.99
CA PRO A 88 -10.56 13.69 15.18
C PRO A 88 -11.59 12.99 14.28
N MET A 89 -12.67 13.67 13.87
CA MET A 89 -13.65 13.09 12.92
C MET A 89 -13.05 12.82 11.54
N PHE A 90 -12.13 13.68 11.08
CA PHE A 90 -11.43 13.50 9.80
C PHE A 90 -10.11 12.77 9.92
N LEU A 91 -9.56 12.65 11.13
CA LEU A 91 -8.32 11.96 11.39
C LEU A 91 -8.35 10.50 10.93
N THR A 92 -9.43 9.78 11.22
CA THR A 92 -9.62 8.38 10.78
C THR A 92 -9.65 8.26 9.26
N MET A 93 -10.29 9.21 8.58
CA MET A 93 -10.31 9.29 7.11
C MET A 93 -8.90 9.55 6.56
N ILE A 94 -8.18 10.51 7.11
CA ILE A 94 -6.83 10.88 6.66
C ILE A 94 -5.87 9.70 6.82
N ILE A 95 -5.85 9.07 7.99
CA ILE A 95 -5.00 7.91 8.27
C ILE A 95 -5.37 6.73 7.37
N GLY A 96 -6.66 6.44 7.20
CA GLY A 96 -7.13 5.37 6.31
C GLY A 96 -6.77 5.62 4.85
N ALA A 97 -6.97 6.84 4.34
CA ALA A 97 -6.57 7.21 2.98
C ALA A 97 -5.06 7.12 2.78
N GLY A 98 -4.29 7.58 3.78
CA GLY A 98 -2.85 7.42 3.85
C GLY A 98 -2.44 5.95 3.75
N GLY A 99 -2.88 5.11 4.69
CA GLY A 99 -2.55 3.68 4.72
C GLY A 99 -2.88 2.96 3.40
N ASN A 100 -4.05 3.25 2.82
CA ASN A 100 -4.45 2.69 1.53
C ASN A 100 -3.51 3.10 0.38
N ALA A 101 -3.16 4.40 0.29
CA ALA A 101 -2.26 4.90 -0.75
C ALA A 101 -0.84 4.32 -0.62
N GLY A 102 -0.32 4.25 0.61
CA GLY A 102 0.99 3.66 0.90
C GLY A 102 1.03 2.17 0.60
N ASN A 103 -0.03 1.44 0.96
CA ASN A 103 -0.13 0.02 0.65
C ASN A 103 -0.25 -0.25 -0.86
N GLN A 104 -0.95 0.60 -1.62
CA GLN A 104 -0.96 0.49 -3.08
C GLN A 104 0.44 0.64 -3.68
N SER A 105 1.20 1.64 -3.23
CA SER A 105 2.59 1.85 -3.65
C SER A 105 3.49 0.66 -3.22
N ALA A 106 3.29 0.14 -2.01
CA ALA A 106 4.03 -1.00 -1.50
C ALA A 106 3.76 -2.28 -2.30
N VAL A 107 2.50 -2.60 -2.58
CA VAL A 107 2.13 -3.76 -3.40
C VAL A 107 2.79 -3.66 -4.77
N ARG A 108 2.76 -2.49 -5.41
CA ARG A 108 3.42 -2.27 -6.70
C ARG A 108 4.94 -2.49 -6.59
N CYS A 109 5.57 -1.96 -5.54
CA CYS A 109 7.01 -2.11 -5.30
C CYS A 109 7.42 -3.57 -5.03
N ILE A 110 6.67 -4.27 -4.17
CA ILE A 110 6.88 -5.68 -3.85
C ILE A 110 6.72 -6.53 -5.11
N THR A 111 5.66 -6.28 -5.88
CA THR A 111 5.38 -7.02 -7.12
C THR A 111 6.51 -6.82 -8.12
N GLY A 112 6.91 -5.57 -8.41
CA GLY A 112 8.00 -5.31 -9.35
C GLY A 112 9.36 -5.89 -8.92
N LEU A 113 9.65 -5.90 -7.61
CA LEU A 113 10.82 -6.59 -7.08
C LEU A 113 10.73 -8.13 -7.20
N THR A 114 9.52 -8.70 -7.09
CA THR A 114 9.31 -10.16 -7.21
C THR A 114 9.32 -10.62 -8.66
N THR A 115 8.72 -9.86 -9.57
CA THR A 115 8.70 -10.11 -11.03
C THR A 115 10.01 -9.73 -11.71
N ARG A 116 10.96 -9.15 -10.97
CA ARG A 116 12.25 -8.63 -11.47
C ARG A 116 12.09 -7.55 -12.55
N GLU A 117 11.00 -6.79 -12.51
CA GLU A 117 10.77 -5.61 -13.35
C GLU A 117 11.83 -4.53 -13.09
N PHE A 118 12.23 -4.37 -11.83
CA PHE A 118 13.34 -3.50 -11.42
C PHE A 118 14.17 -4.13 -10.31
N ARG A 119 15.44 -3.73 -10.23
CA ARG A 119 16.43 -4.22 -9.26
C ARG A 119 16.52 -3.30 -8.05
N ARG A 120 17.19 -3.77 -7.00
CA ARG A 120 17.50 -2.96 -5.80
C ARG A 120 18.25 -1.67 -6.14
N SER A 121 19.11 -1.70 -7.16
CA SER A 121 19.87 -0.54 -7.66
C SER A 121 18.98 0.57 -8.23
N ASP A 122 17.77 0.23 -8.68
CA ASP A 122 16.86 1.15 -9.37
C ASP A 122 15.99 1.92 -8.37
N PHE A 123 16.24 1.77 -7.06
CA PHE A 123 15.48 2.38 -5.98
C PHE A 123 15.18 3.86 -6.21
N LEU A 124 16.20 4.66 -6.53
CA LEU A 124 16.02 6.10 -6.69
C LEU A 124 15.14 6.45 -7.91
N LEU A 125 15.23 5.66 -8.99
CA LEU A 125 14.42 5.83 -10.18
C LEU A 125 12.95 5.49 -9.89
N VAL A 126 12.71 4.38 -9.18
CA VAL A 126 11.37 3.95 -8.77
C VAL A 126 10.76 4.96 -7.81
N LEU A 127 11.52 5.39 -6.79
CA LEU A 127 11.10 6.40 -5.82
C LEU A 127 10.67 7.70 -6.50
N ARG A 128 11.45 8.20 -7.47
CA ARG A 128 11.09 9.44 -8.19
C ARG A 128 9.77 9.29 -8.97
N LYS A 129 9.56 8.14 -9.63
CA LYS A 129 8.33 7.87 -10.37
C LYS A 129 7.12 7.74 -9.44
N GLU A 130 7.28 7.02 -8.33
CA GLU A 130 6.22 6.85 -7.33
C GLU A 130 5.88 8.16 -6.63
N VAL A 131 6.87 9.00 -6.30
CA VAL A 131 6.61 10.35 -5.74
C VAL A 131 5.80 11.20 -6.71
N LEU A 132 6.13 11.18 -8.01
CA LEU A 132 5.37 11.94 -9.00
C LEU A 132 3.92 11.44 -9.11
N CYS A 133 3.72 10.12 -9.17
CA CYS A 133 2.39 9.52 -9.12
C CYS A 133 1.65 9.90 -7.82
N GLY A 134 2.35 9.84 -6.69
CA GLY A 134 1.85 10.17 -5.36
C GLY A 134 1.40 11.61 -5.23
N LEU A 135 2.12 12.56 -5.82
CA LEU A 135 1.73 13.99 -5.85
C LEU A 135 0.45 14.22 -6.66
N ILE A 136 0.28 13.49 -7.77
CA ILE A 136 -0.94 13.56 -8.58
C ILE A 136 -2.11 12.97 -7.81
N ILE A 137 -1.93 11.77 -7.23
CA ILE A 137 -2.95 11.09 -6.42
C ILE A 137 -3.32 11.93 -5.21
N SER A 138 -2.35 12.47 -4.48
CA SER A 138 -2.60 13.31 -3.31
C SER A 138 -3.37 14.58 -3.69
N SER A 139 -3.05 15.21 -4.83
CA SER A 139 -3.79 16.37 -5.33
C SER A 139 -5.25 16.04 -5.61
N LEU A 140 -5.51 14.92 -6.31
CA LEU A 140 -6.87 14.49 -6.66
C LEU A 140 -7.68 14.11 -5.41
N LEU A 141 -7.10 13.34 -4.49
CA LEU A 141 -7.76 12.95 -3.24
C LEU A 141 -7.99 14.17 -2.34
N THR A 142 -7.09 15.13 -2.34
CA THR A 142 -7.25 16.38 -1.59
C THR A 142 -8.39 17.22 -2.15
N LEU A 143 -8.54 17.29 -3.47
CA LEU A 143 -9.67 17.98 -4.10
C LEU A 143 -11.01 17.36 -3.68
N VAL A 144 -11.11 16.03 -3.73
CA VAL A 144 -12.31 15.29 -3.29
C VAL A 144 -12.53 15.46 -1.78
N GLY A 145 -11.47 15.36 -0.98
CA GLY A 145 -11.52 15.55 0.46
C GLY A 145 -11.96 16.96 0.86
N PHE A 146 -11.44 17.98 0.18
CA PHE A 146 -11.85 19.38 0.35
C PHE A 146 -13.33 19.56 0.05
N ALA A 147 -13.80 19.07 -1.10
CA ALA A 147 -15.21 19.16 -1.49
C ALA A 147 -16.11 18.47 -0.45
N ARG A 148 -15.70 17.29 0.06
CA ARG A 148 -16.41 16.59 1.13
C ARG A 148 -16.47 17.44 2.41
N VAL A 149 -15.34 17.89 2.93
CA VAL A 149 -15.28 18.64 4.20
C VAL A 149 -16.10 19.93 4.09
N TYR A 150 -15.92 20.66 2.99
CA TYR A 150 -16.66 21.89 2.72
C TYR A 150 -18.17 21.67 2.66
N TYR A 151 -18.63 20.57 2.02
CA TYR A 151 -20.05 20.26 1.89
C TYR A 151 -20.72 19.89 3.23
N PHE A 152 -20.03 19.17 4.11
CA PHE A 152 -20.61 18.72 5.39
C PHE A 152 -20.43 19.73 6.54
N TYR A 153 -19.40 20.58 6.50
CA TYR A 153 -19.02 21.49 7.59
C TYR A 153 -18.95 22.94 7.10
N TRP A 154 -20.08 23.43 6.57
CA TRP A 154 -20.22 24.81 6.12
C TRP A 154 -19.89 25.79 7.26
N GLY A 155 -19.08 26.80 6.95
CA GLY A 155 -18.71 27.87 7.89
C GLY A 155 -17.37 27.70 8.62
N GLN A 156 -16.70 26.54 8.51
CA GLN A 156 -15.38 26.29 9.12
C GLN A 156 -14.27 26.30 8.06
N PHE A 157 -13.97 27.48 7.50
CA PHE A 157 -13.08 27.60 6.35
C PHE A 157 -11.62 27.26 6.69
N TYR A 158 -11.10 27.72 7.83
CA TYR A 158 -9.72 27.44 8.21
C TYR A 158 -9.52 25.96 8.53
N SER A 159 -10.47 25.36 9.25
CA SER A 159 -10.47 23.92 9.53
C SER A 159 -10.53 23.09 8.24
N THR A 160 -11.32 23.49 7.25
CA THR A 160 -11.40 22.81 5.93
C THR A 160 -10.05 22.84 5.22
N ILE A 161 -9.39 24.00 5.15
CA ILE A 161 -8.07 24.13 4.53
C ILE A 161 -7.04 23.28 5.27
N ALA A 162 -7.03 23.35 6.61
CA ALA A 162 -6.08 22.62 7.43
C ALA A 162 -6.18 21.10 7.21
N ILE A 163 -7.40 20.56 7.20
CA ILE A 163 -7.69 19.14 6.98
C ILE A 163 -7.29 18.72 5.57
N SER A 164 -7.61 19.52 4.55
CA SER A 164 -7.23 19.21 3.16
C SER A 164 -5.72 19.25 2.95
N LEU A 165 -5.02 20.24 3.50
CA LEU A 165 -3.57 20.31 3.44
C LEU A 165 -2.92 19.12 4.17
N SER A 166 -3.47 18.75 5.33
CA SER A 166 -3.05 17.55 6.06
C SER A 166 -3.23 16.29 5.23
N LEU A 167 -4.38 16.11 4.58
CA LEU A 167 -4.64 14.97 3.71
C LEU A 167 -3.61 14.88 2.58
N PHE A 168 -3.30 16.00 1.92
CA PHE A 168 -2.29 16.07 0.87
C PHE A 168 -0.93 15.56 1.39
N CYS A 169 -0.44 16.16 2.48
CA CYS A 169 0.86 15.82 3.06
C CYS A 169 0.93 14.37 3.52
N VAL A 170 -0.11 13.89 4.20
CA VAL A 170 -0.18 12.51 4.72
C VAL A 170 -0.15 11.50 3.58
N ILE A 171 -0.89 11.71 2.48
CA ILE A 171 -0.86 10.81 1.33
C ILE A 171 0.52 10.81 0.67
N THR A 172 1.14 11.99 0.49
CA THR A 172 2.48 12.08 -0.11
C THR A 172 3.53 11.35 0.73
N ILE A 173 3.53 11.53 2.05
CA ILE A 173 4.42 10.79 2.98
C ILE A 173 4.11 9.29 2.94
N SER A 174 2.83 8.92 2.84
CA SER A 174 2.44 7.51 2.77
C SER A 174 3.00 6.81 1.53
N VAL A 175 2.97 7.47 0.36
CA VAL A 175 3.56 6.93 -0.86
C VAL A 175 5.08 6.75 -0.71
N LEU A 176 5.76 7.70 -0.04
CA LEU A 176 7.18 7.56 0.27
C LEU A 176 7.47 6.32 1.13
N PHE A 177 6.68 6.09 2.18
CA PHE A 177 6.80 4.87 3.00
C PHE A 177 6.47 3.62 2.21
N GLY A 178 5.39 3.66 1.42
CA GLY A 178 4.95 2.59 0.54
C GLY A 178 6.04 2.14 -0.43
N THR A 179 6.77 3.10 -1.01
CA THR A 179 7.89 2.78 -1.91
C THR A 179 9.14 2.37 -1.14
N THR A 180 9.47 3.04 -0.04
CA THR A 180 10.78 2.87 0.62
C THR A 180 10.86 1.61 1.46
N LEU A 181 9.82 1.25 2.21
CA LEU A 181 9.86 0.11 3.14
C LEU A 181 10.12 -1.23 2.44
N PRO A 182 9.45 -1.58 1.32
CA PRO A 182 9.74 -2.82 0.61
C PRO A 182 11.19 -2.94 0.14
N PHE A 183 11.77 -1.85 -0.33
CA PHE A 183 13.19 -1.82 -0.70
C PHE A 183 14.08 -1.97 0.53
N LEU A 184 13.80 -1.24 1.61
CA LEU A 184 14.55 -1.34 2.86
C LEU A 184 14.55 -2.78 3.41
N PHE A 185 13.40 -3.44 3.42
CA PHE A 185 13.29 -4.82 3.89
C PHE A 185 14.07 -5.78 2.99
N GLN A 186 13.99 -5.58 1.68
CA GLN A 186 14.80 -6.31 0.70
C GLN A 186 16.31 -6.10 0.92
N PHE A 187 16.76 -4.89 1.30
CA PHE A 187 18.16 -4.61 1.63
C PHE A 187 18.62 -5.30 2.91
N VAL A 188 17.80 -5.27 3.96
CA VAL A 188 18.12 -5.86 5.28
C VAL A 188 17.93 -7.39 5.28
N GLY A 189 17.23 -7.95 4.29
CA GLY A 189 16.93 -9.38 4.20
C GLY A 189 15.68 -9.80 4.99
N ILE A 190 14.80 -8.85 5.30
CA ILE A 190 13.48 -9.08 5.94
C ILE A 190 12.45 -9.38 4.84
N ASN A 191 11.48 -10.25 5.14
CA ASN A 191 10.36 -10.54 4.22
C ASN A 191 9.56 -9.26 3.92
N ARG A 192 9.41 -8.97 2.63
CA ARG A 192 8.77 -7.76 2.11
C ARG A 192 7.29 -7.65 2.49
N GLU A 193 6.63 -8.77 2.76
CA GLU A 193 5.23 -8.86 3.18
C GLU A 193 4.94 -8.10 4.48
N HIS A 194 5.93 -7.95 5.36
CA HIS A 194 5.78 -7.18 6.59
C HIS A 194 5.73 -5.66 6.35
N ALA A 195 6.04 -5.17 5.14
CA ALA A 195 6.04 -3.74 4.86
C ALA A 195 4.64 -3.13 5.01
N ALA A 196 3.60 -3.81 4.51
CA ALA A 196 2.21 -3.33 4.56
C ALA A 196 1.72 -2.99 5.98
N PRO A 197 1.78 -3.90 6.98
CA PRO A 197 1.38 -3.57 8.34
C PRO A 197 2.30 -2.53 9.00
N CYS A 198 3.60 -2.51 8.69
CA CYS A 198 4.51 -1.47 9.19
C CYS A 198 4.15 -0.07 8.65
N ILE A 199 3.76 0.02 7.37
CA ILE A 199 3.28 1.28 6.77
C ILE A 199 2.06 1.78 7.53
N GLN A 200 1.10 0.90 7.84
CA GLN A 200 -0.10 1.31 8.58
C GLN A 200 0.26 1.93 9.94
N VAL A 201 1.12 1.29 10.72
CA VAL A 201 1.56 1.83 12.02
C VAL A 201 2.30 3.17 11.88
N LEU A 202 3.15 3.30 10.86
CA LEU A 202 3.78 4.59 10.56
C LEU A 202 2.75 5.66 10.18
N MET A 203 1.70 5.31 9.45
CA MET A 203 0.61 6.22 9.10
C MET A 203 -0.22 6.62 10.32
N ASP A 204 -0.46 5.72 11.27
CA ASP A 204 -1.13 6.06 12.53
C ASP A 204 -0.32 7.10 13.32
N ILE A 205 1.01 6.97 13.37
CA ILE A 205 1.85 7.92 14.14
C ILE A 205 2.04 9.23 13.37
N THR A 206 2.57 9.14 12.15
CA THR A 206 2.91 10.32 11.35
C THR A 206 1.68 11.04 10.82
N GLY A 207 0.59 10.32 10.51
CA GLY A 207 -0.66 10.90 10.06
C GLY A 207 -1.32 11.75 11.14
N VAL A 208 -1.34 11.25 12.37
CA VAL A 208 -1.78 12.01 13.55
C VAL A 208 -0.89 13.23 13.76
N PHE A 209 0.42 13.04 13.77
CA PHE A 209 1.36 14.13 13.94
C PHE A 209 1.18 15.25 12.92
N ILE A 210 1.20 14.92 11.62
CA ILE A 210 1.09 15.88 10.52
C ILE A 210 -0.25 16.60 10.59
N THR A 211 -1.34 15.87 10.85
CA THR A 211 -2.68 16.45 10.92
C THR A 211 -2.79 17.44 12.08
N CYS A 212 -2.41 17.02 13.29
CA CYS A 212 -2.48 17.90 14.46
C CYS A 212 -1.54 19.11 14.33
N PHE A 213 -0.33 18.90 13.80
CA PHE A 213 0.64 19.97 13.57
C PHE A 213 0.12 21.02 12.57
N LEU A 214 -0.39 20.60 11.42
CA LEU A 214 -0.91 21.52 10.41
C LEU A 214 -2.20 22.20 10.87
N CYS A 215 -3.10 21.48 11.54
CA CYS A 215 -4.27 22.10 12.16
C CYS A 215 -3.87 23.16 13.20
N SER A 216 -2.87 22.88 14.04
CA SER A 216 -2.38 23.85 15.02
C SER A 216 -1.76 25.10 14.39
N LEU A 217 -1.19 24.97 13.19
CA LEU A 217 -0.56 26.09 12.47
C LEU A 217 -1.58 26.93 11.71
N VAL A 218 -2.55 26.27 11.06
CA VAL A 218 -3.48 26.92 10.13
C VAL A 218 -4.71 27.48 10.84
N ILE A 219 -5.22 26.82 11.88
CA ILE A 219 -6.47 27.24 12.54
C ILE A 219 -6.15 28.40 13.50
N PRO A 220 -6.64 29.63 13.21
CA PRO A 220 -6.43 30.75 14.11
C PRO A 220 -7.29 30.60 15.37
N SER A 221 -6.82 31.14 16.49
CA SER A 221 -7.52 31.09 17.78
C SER A 221 -8.92 31.73 17.76
N SER A 222 -9.29 32.49 16.72
CA SER A 222 -10.58 33.16 16.55
C SER A 222 -11.72 32.26 16.06
N GLU A 223 -11.44 31.12 15.38
CA GLU A 223 -12.50 30.15 15.03
C GLU A 223 -13.08 29.44 16.27
N SER A 224 -12.38 29.49 17.42
CA SER A 224 -12.84 28.89 18.67
C SER A 224 -14.12 29.51 19.27
N SER A 225 -14.53 30.69 18.79
CA SER A 225 -15.72 31.42 19.28
C SER A 225 -16.90 31.48 18.30
N GLY A 226 -16.79 30.87 17.12
CA GLY A 226 -17.80 31.01 16.04
C GLY A 226 -19.02 30.09 16.13
N GLY A 227 -19.04 29.12 17.06
CA GLY A 227 -20.06 28.07 17.11
C GLY A 227 -21.41 28.47 17.70
N ASN A 228 -21.64 29.72 18.12
CA ASN A 228 -22.93 30.12 18.69
C ASN A 228 -23.32 31.58 18.42
N SER A 229 -23.35 31.99 17.16
CA SER A 229 -24.09 33.20 16.80
C SER A 229 -24.69 33.12 15.39
N GLY A 230 -25.87 32.49 15.33
CA GLY A 230 -26.98 32.83 14.43
C GLY A 230 -26.79 32.61 12.92
N LYS A 231 -27.28 31.47 12.43
CA LYS A 231 -28.49 31.34 11.57
C LYS A 231 -28.63 29.91 11.06
#